data_AF-A0AA42J246-F1
#
_entry.id   AF-A0AA42J246-F1
#
_cell.length_a   1.000
_cell.length_b   1.000
_cell.length_c   1.000
_cell.angle_alpha   90.00
_cell.angle_beta   90.00
_cell.angle_gamma   90.00
#
_symmetry.space_group_name_H-M   'P 1'
#
loop_
_entity.id
_entity.type
_entity.pdbx_description
1 polymer ?
#
loop_
_entity_poly.entity_id
_entity_poly.type
_entity_poly.pdbx_seq_one_letter_code
_entity_poly.pdbx_strand_id
1 'polypeptide(L)'
;MKNKMKTITQSQKMMIFVLSMSLYGLATLLTELIPKFQVGIVEFSVEYFLFIPLVLAMLFDPLSAALGAATGEIVFSEIMLGQFGGVGELEKFLTLTIGIYIAGRMVKDPLNRKMVGIAALTGVVVQQAMGCAVDILKVQFAVESFEAVAGLPESVFFTEGFAFLNDVLFSGILFCLLPTLYLVPRLYRKIEPLLGMKPRDKNTVLGEDKVFSAKVVILSIVGFVGAVLFEFMSEVGINFIDWEAEWAESMGAVGISMLAALVIALLIFNFMKKRAAMNQTEQGSGQID
;
A
#
# COMPACT_ATOMS: atom_id res chain seq x y z
N MET A 1 10.88 -27.22 31.72
CA MET A 1 11.54 -27.02 30.41
C MET A 1 11.16 -25.64 29.89
N LYS A 2 12.11 -24.69 29.78
CA LYS A 2 11.86 -23.36 29.21
C LYS A 2 11.36 -23.54 27.77
N ASN A 3 10.14 -23.10 27.49
CA ASN A 3 9.61 -22.99 26.13
C ASN A 3 10.56 -22.09 25.33
N LYS A 4 11.45 -22.67 24.53
CA LYS A 4 12.17 -21.91 23.50
C LYS A 4 11.11 -21.42 22.54
N MET A 5 10.73 -20.13 22.65
CA MET A 5 10.03 -19.42 21.59
C MET A 5 10.78 -19.74 20.30
N LYS A 6 10.19 -20.54 19.41
CA LYS A 6 10.83 -20.93 18.16
C LYS A 6 10.82 -19.69 17.27
N THR A 7 11.88 -18.91 17.36
CA THR A 7 12.15 -17.76 16.51
C THR A 7 12.18 -18.21 15.05
N ILE A 8 11.50 -17.47 14.18
CA ILE A 8 11.53 -17.65 12.72
C ILE A 8 13.00 -17.57 12.26
N THR A 9 13.42 -18.46 11.36
CA THR A 9 14.81 -18.46 10.86
C THR A 9 15.06 -17.26 9.95
N GLN A 10 16.33 -16.89 9.76
CA GLN A 10 16.63 -15.76 8.88
C GLN A 10 16.23 -16.02 7.42
N SER A 11 16.37 -17.25 6.94
CA SER A 11 15.90 -17.64 5.60
C SER A 11 14.37 -17.48 5.45
N GLN A 12 13.60 -17.76 6.50
CA GLN A 12 12.15 -17.56 6.49
C GLN A 12 11.78 -16.08 6.49
N LYS A 13 12.51 -15.23 7.22
CA LYS A 13 12.34 -13.77 7.15
C LYS A 13 12.61 -13.24 5.75
N MET A 14 13.69 -13.69 5.12
CA MET A 14 14.00 -13.35 3.73
C MET A 14 12.90 -13.81 2.76
N MET A 15 12.31 -14.99 2.99
CA MET A 15 11.21 -15.49 2.18
C MET A 15 9.95 -14.62 2.31
N ILE A 16 9.61 -14.20 3.53
CA ILE A 16 8.50 -13.26 3.78
C ILE A 16 8.78 -11.91 3.10
N PHE A 17 10.01 -11.41 3.22
CA PHE A 17 10.45 -10.17 2.59
C PHE A 17 10.24 -10.23 1.07
N VAL A 18 10.77 -11.26 0.40
CA VAL A 18 10.65 -11.43 -1.05
C VAL A 18 9.19 -11.63 -1.49
N LEU A 19 8.40 -12.38 -0.72
CA LEU A 19 6.98 -12.58 -0.98
C LEU A 19 6.21 -11.26 -0.90
N SER A 20 6.47 -10.45 0.14
CA SER A 20 5.82 -9.15 0.33
C SER A 20 6.24 -8.16 -0.76
N MET A 21 7.54 -8.10 -1.05
CA MET A 21 8.11 -7.28 -2.11
C MET A 21 7.50 -7.58 -3.47
N SER A 22 7.44 -8.84 -3.87
CA SER A 22 6.90 -9.23 -5.17
C SER A 22 5.39 -8.99 -5.26
N LEU A 23 4.61 -9.42 -4.27
CA LEU A 23 3.16 -9.29 -4.32
C LEU A 23 2.70 -7.84 -4.27
N TYR A 24 3.29 -7.05 -3.37
CA TYR A 24 2.89 -5.66 -3.22
C TYR A 24 3.46 -4.79 -4.34
N GLY A 25 4.71 -4.99 -4.77
CA GLY A 25 5.26 -4.25 -5.92
C GLY A 25 4.52 -4.52 -7.24
N LEU A 26 4.08 -5.74 -7.50
CA LEU A 26 3.22 -6.02 -8.65
C LEU A 26 1.83 -5.40 -8.48
N ALA A 27 1.32 -5.35 -7.25
CA ALA A 27 0.04 -4.75 -6.97
C ALA A 27 0.07 -3.22 -7.17
N THR A 28 1.16 -2.55 -6.77
CA THR A 28 1.34 -1.10 -6.97
C THR A 28 1.42 -0.76 -8.45
N LEU A 29 2.18 -1.53 -9.24
CA LEU A 29 2.20 -1.40 -10.70
C LEU A 29 0.80 -1.49 -11.34
N LEU A 30 -0.04 -2.40 -10.84
CA LEU A 30 -1.40 -2.53 -11.35
C LEU A 30 -2.29 -1.37 -10.91
N THR A 31 -2.13 -0.85 -9.69
CA THR A 31 -2.93 0.28 -9.20
C THR A 31 -2.57 1.60 -9.87
N GLU A 32 -1.29 1.82 -10.21
CA GLU A 32 -0.86 3.00 -10.98
C GLU A 32 -1.48 3.04 -12.38
N LEU A 33 -1.84 1.88 -12.94
CA LEU A 33 -2.53 1.80 -14.23
C LEU A 33 -4.05 2.09 -14.12
N ILE A 34 -4.62 2.08 -12.91
CA ILE A 34 -6.05 2.30 -12.71
C ILE A 34 -6.33 3.81 -12.68
N PRO A 35 -7.24 4.34 -13.51
CA PRO A 35 -7.59 5.76 -13.48
C PRO A 35 -8.28 6.14 -12.17
N LYS A 36 -7.90 7.29 -11.61
CA LYS A 36 -8.60 7.90 -10.47
C LYS A 36 -9.91 8.53 -10.95
N PHE A 37 -11.02 8.22 -10.29
CA PHE A 37 -12.33 8.76 -10.65
C PHE A 37 -12.74 9.87 -9.69
N GLN A 38 -12.87 11.10 -10.19
CA GLN A 38 -13.34 12.23 -9.39
C GLN A 38 -14.85 12.42 -9.57
N VAL A 39 -15.60 12.42 -8.46
CA VAL A 39 -17.04 12.70 -8.45
C VAL A 39 -17.28 13.87 -7.49
N GLY A 40 -17.31 15.09 -8.05
CA GLY A 40 -17.43 16.31 -7.25
C GLY A 40 -16.15 16.60 -6.47
N ILE A 41 -16.27 16.83 -5.16
CA ILE A 41 -15.13 17.08 -4.24
C ILE A 41 -14.49 15.75 -3.79
N VAL A 42 -15.16 14.61 -4.01
CA VAL A 42 -14.69 13.29 -3.58
C VAL A 42 -13.91 12.63 -4.70
N GLU A 43 -12.63 12.40 -4.45
CA GLU A 43 -11.79 11.54 -5.28
C GLU A 43 -11.95 10.08 -4.84
N PHE A 44 -12.40 9.23 -5.76
CA PHE A 44 -12.31 7.78 -5.61
C PHE A 44 -10.95 7.34 -6.15
N SER A 45 -9.93 7.48 -5.32
CA SER A 45 -8.67 6.81 -5.54
C SER A 45 -8.83 5.36 -5.08
N VAL A 46 -8.36 4.39 -5.86
CA VAL A 46 -8.08 3.08 -5.28
C VAL A 46 -6.78 3.27 -4.53
N GLU A 47 -6.82 3.84 -3.33
CA GLU A 47 -5.60 3.86 -2.54
C GLU A 47 -5.21 2.43 -2.30
N TYR A 48 -4.05 2.13 -2.91
CA TYR A 48 -3.07 1.12 -2.62
C TYR A 48 -3.68 -0.18 -2.11
N PHE A 49 -3.35 -1.28 -2.79
CA PHE A 49 -3.63 -2.62 -2.28
C PHE A 49 -2.79 -2.97 -1.03
N LEU A 50 -2.69 -2.03 -0.06
CA LEU A 50 -2.10 -2.09 1.26
C LEU A 50 -2.66 -3.25 2.09
N PHE A 51 -3.86 -3.72 1.77
CA PHE A 51 -4.39 -4.96 2.34
C PHE A 51 -3.44 -6.14 2.13
N ILE A 52 -2.68 -6.21 1.02
CA ILE A 52 -1.77 -7.30 0.70
C ILE A 52 -0.65 -7.38 1.73
N PRO A 53 0.20 -6.34 1.90
CA PRO A 53 1.26 -6.41 2.89
C PRO A 53 0.74 -6.41 4.32
N LEU A 54 -0.44 -5.82 4.60
CA LEU A 54 -1.09 -5.94 5.91
C LEU A 54 -1.48 -7.38 6.22
N VAL A 55 -2.10 -8.10 5.28
CA VAL A 55 -2.43 -9.52 5.45
C VAL A 55 -1.16 -10.33 5.73
N LEU A 56 -0.08 -10.09 4.97
CA LEU A 56 1.21 -10.75 5.20
C LEU A 56 1.79 -10.40 6.57
N ALA A 57 1.78 -9.14 6.99
CA ALA A 57 2.30 -8.70 8.28
C ALA A 57 1.48 -9.25 9.47
N MET A 58 0.18 -9.48 9.28
CA MET A 58 -0.71 -10.08 10.29
C MET A 58 -0.51 -11.61 10.40
N LEU A 59 -0.12 -12.28 9.32
CA LEU A 59 0.09 -13.73 9.29
C LEU A 59 1.55 -14.14 9.57
N PHE A 60 2.51 -13.30 9.20
CA PHE A 60 3.95 -13.56 9.27
C PHE A 60 4.69 -12.60 10.22
N ASP A 61 6.02 -12.51 10.07
CA ASP A 61 6.87 -11.52 10.75
C ASP A 61 6.56 -10.11 10.22
N PRO A 62 6.03 -9.19 11.06
CA PRO A 62 5.58 -7.87 10.59
C PRO A 62 6.68 -7.02 9.97
N LEU A 63 7.91 -7.07 10.51
CA LEU A 63 9.00 -6.24 10.03
C LEU A 63 9.47 -6.68 8.64
N SER A 64 9.62 -7.99 8.45
CA SER A 64 10.03 -8.55 7.17
C SER A 64 8.99 -8.27 6.08
N ALA A 65 7.70 -8.37 6.42
CA ALA A 65 6.62 -8.05 5.49
C ALA A 65 6.57 -6.55 5.15
N ALA A 66 6.69 -5.67 6.15
CA ALA A 66 6.66 -4.21 5.97
C ALA A 66 7.83 -3.71 5.12
N LEU A 67 9.06 -4.12 5.45
CA LEU A 67 10.25 -3.76 4.66
C LEU A 67 10.16 -4.32 3.24
N GLY A 68 9.69 -5.57 3.08
CA GLY A 68 9.48 -6.15 1.76
C GLY A 68 8.52 -5.34 0.92
N ALA A 69 7.38 -4.94 1.49
CA ALA A 69 6.38 -4.11 0.82
C ALA A 69 6.99 -2.77 0.36
N ALA A 70 7.63 -2.03 1.26
CA ALA A 70 8.25 -0.75 0.94
C ALA A 70 9.36 -0.87 -0.12
N THR A 71 10.16 -1.93 -0.09
CA THR A 71 11.12 -2.21 -1.17
C THR A 71 10.42 -2.55 -2.48
N GLY A 72 9.32 -3.30 -2.43
CA GLY A 72 8.53 -3.65 -3.61
C GLY A 72 7.94 -2.41 -4.28
N GLU A 73 7.41 -1.48 -3.50
CA GLU A 73 6.88 -0.21 -4.00
C GLU A 73 7.95 0.60 -4.72
N ILE A 74 9.12 0.81 -4.10
CA ILE A 74 10.23 1.52 -4.77
C ILE A 74 10.66 0.83 -6.07
N VAL A 75 10.88 -0.49 -6.02
CA VAL A 75 11.44 -1.21 -7.17
C VAL A 75 10.45 -1.27 -8.33
N PHE A 76 9.18 -1.56 -8.04
CA PHE A 76 8.19 -1.82 -9.09
C PHE A 76 7.35 -0.59 -9.42
N SER A 77 7.01 0.27 -8.46
CA SER A 77 6.25 1.50 -8.75
C SER A 77 7.17 2.61 -9.23
N GLU A 78 8.29 2.86 -8.55
CA GLU A 78 9.08 4.06 -8.84
C GLU A 78 10.16 3.80 -9.91
N ILE A 79 11.03 2.81 -9.66
CA ILE A 79 12.16 2.49 -10.54
C ILE A 79 11.72 1.79 -11.83
N MET A 80 10.63 1.03 -11.85
CA MET A 80 10.19 0.41 -13.11
C MET A 80 9.37 1.36 -13.99
N LEU A 81 8.65 2.32 -13.40
CA LEU A 81 7.84 3.28 -14.17
C LEU A 81 8.62 4.49 -14.67
N GLY A 82 9.86 4.71 -14.23
CA GLY A 82 10.62 5.85 -14.72
C GLY A 82 10.47 7.13 -13.93
N GLN A 83 10.00 7.04 -12.69
CA GLN A 83 9.61 8.21 -11.90
C GLN A 83 10.30 8.23 -10.54
N PHE A 84 11.47 7.60 -10.42
CA PHE A 84 12.14 7.48 -9.14
C PHE A 84 12.73 8.84 -8.71
N GLY A 85 12.04 9.50 -7.77
CA GLY A 85 12.39 10.79 -7.18
C GLY A 85 13.56 10.77 -6.19
N GLY A 86 14.29 9.67 -6.08
CA GLY A 86 15.51 9.61 -5.28
C GLY A 86 15.27 9.57 -3.78
N VAL A 87 15.66 10.64 -3.09
CA VAL A 87 15.67 10.69 -1.62
C VAL A 87 14.27 10.92 -1.06
N GLY A 88 13.40 11.64 -1.79
CA GLY A 88 12.00 11.86 -1.38
C GLY A 88 11.23 10.54 -1.29
N GLU A 89 11.53 9.56 -2.15
CA GLU A 89 10.91 8.22 -2.09
C GLU A 89 11.23 7.45 -0.80
N LEU A 90 12.25 7.86 -0.03
CA LEU A 90 12.52 7.30 1.30
C LEU A 90 11.47 7.71 2.34
N GLU A 91 10.76 8.81 2.12
CA GLU A 91 9.63 9.21 2.97
C GLU A 91 8.55 8.14 2.90
N LYS A 92 8.02 7.86 1.70
CA LYS A 92 7.02 6.81 1.45
C LYS A 92 7.50 5.46 1.98
N PHE A 93 8.77 5.12 1.76
CA PHE A 93 9.35 3.87 2.27
C PHE A 93 9.21 3.73 3.79
N LEU A 94 9.56 4.79 4.53
CA LEU A 94 9.55 4.78 5.98
C LEU A 94 8.13 4.82 6.54
N THR A 95 7.28 5.71 6.03
CA THR A 95 5.89 5.87 6.50
C THR A 95 5.08 4.59 6.24
N LEU A 96 5.22 3.98 5.07
CA LEU A 96 4.62 2.70 4.72
C LEU A 96 5.11 1.56 5.64
N THR A 97 6.43 1.46 5.83
CA THR A 97 7.03 0.44 6.69
C THR A 97 6.49 0.55 8.12
N ILE A 98 6.41 1.77 8.66
CA ILE A 98 5.92 2.03 10.02
C ILE A 98 4.44 1.64 10.15
N GLY A 99 3.59 2.07 9.21
CA GLY A 99 2.15 1.77 9.23
C GLY A 99 1.86 0.27 9.20
N ILE A 100 2.48 -0.47 8.28
CA ILE A 100 2.32 -1.93 8.15
C ILE A 100 2.88 -2.64 9.38
N TYR A 101 4.05 -2.21 9.87
CA TYR A 101 4.67 -2.83 11.04
C TYR A 101 3.79 -2.69 12.29
N ILE A 102 3.27 -1.49 12.57
CA ILE A 102 2.37 -1.24 13.71
C ILE A 102 1.12 -2.10 13.60
N ALA A 103 0.44 -2.08 12.45
CA ALA A 103 -0.77 -2.88 12.24
C ALA A 103 -0.52 -4.39 12.37
N GLY A 104 0.55 -4.90 11.76
CA GLY A 104 0.93 -6.31 11.85
C GLY A 104 1.28 -6.75 13.29
N ARG A 105 1.77 -5.84 14.14
CA ARG A 105 2.03 -6.09 15.56
C ARG A 105 0.77 -6.10 16.42
N MET A 106 -0.28 -5.39 16.03
CA MET A 106 -1.56 -5.35 16.74
C MET A 106 -2.29 -6.69 16.70
N VAL A 107 -2.16 -7.45 15.62
CA VAL A 107 -2.84 -8.74 15.46
C VAL A 107 -2.06 -9.87 16.14
N LYS A 108 -2.48 -10.26 17.34
CA LYS A 108 -1.94 -11.46 18.03
C LYS A 108 -2.58 -12.76 17.54
N ASP A 109 -3.86 -12.72 17.19
CA ASP A 109 -4.68 -13.85 16.79
C ASP A 109 -5.36 -13.52 15.44
N PRO A 110 -4.90 -14.12 14.33
CA PRO A 110 -5.46 -13.88 13.00
C PRO A 110 -6.93 -14.30 12.84
N LEU A 111 -7.45 -15.15 13.74
CA LEU A 111 -8.86 -15.55 13.71
C LEU A 111 -9.78 -14.52 14.37
N ASN A 112 -9.24 -13.60 15.18
CA ASN A 112 -10.01 -12.53 15.80
C ASN A 112 -10.30 -11.41 14.79
N ARG A 113 -11.41 -11.55 14.05
CA ARG A 113 -11.85 -10.59 13.02
C ARG A 113 -11.96 -9.15 13.52
N LYS A 114 -12.37 -8.92 14.78
CA LYS A 114 -12.46 -7.56 15.33
C LYS A 114 -11.09 -6.90 15.41
N MET A 115 -10.10 -7.62 15.92
CA MET A 115 -8.73 -7.12 16.05
C MET A 115 -8.05 -6.97 14.68
N VAL A 116 -8.31 -7.88 13.75
CA VAL A 116 -7.87 -7.76 12.36
C VAL A 116 -8.42 -6.49 11.72
N GLY A 117 -9.72 -6.21 11.90
CA GLY A 117 -10.34 -5.01 11.36
C GLY A 117 -9.80 -3.71 11.96
N ILE A 118 -9.65 -3.66 13.29
CA ILE A 118 -9.05 -2.51 13.99
C ILE A 118 -7.62 -2.29 13.51
N ALA A 119 -6.82 -3.36 13.39
CA ALA A 119 -5.44 -3.25 12.92
C ALA A 119 -5.34 -2.80 11.47
N ALA A 120 -6.24 -3.28 10.58
CA ALA A 120 -6.27 -2.84 9.19
C ALA A 120 -6.53 -1.34 9.08
N LEU A 121 -7.57 -0.83 9.76
CA LEU A 121 -7.85 0.61 9.79
C LEU A 121 -6.73 1.40 10.45
N THR A 122 -6.15 0.89 11.53
CA THR A 122 -5.02 1.58 12.20
C THR A 122 -3.82 1.69 11.28
N GLY A 123 -3.51 0.66 10.49
CA GLY A 123 -2.42 0.70 9.51
C GLY A 123 -2.62 1.81 8.48
N VAL A 124 -3.82 1.92 7.92
CA VAL A 124 -4.19 2.98 6.97
C VAL A 124 -4.11 4.34 7.63
N VAL A 125 -4.78 4.53 8.77
CA VAL A 125 -4.80 5.81 9.48
C VAL A 125 -3.40 6.27 9.84
N VAL A 126 -2.55 5.37 10.35
CA VAL A 126 -1.18 5.73 10.73
C VAL A 126 -0.36 6.13 9.52
N GLN A 127 -0.40 5.34 8.44
CA GLN A 127 0.37 5.65 7.23
C GLN A 127 -0.12 6.95 6.58
N GLN A 128 -1.43 7.16 6.43
CA GLN A 128 -1.95 8.39 5.83
C GLN A 128 -1.81 9.62 6.72
N ALA A 129 -1.90 9.47 8.03
CA ALA A 129 -1.65 10.59 8.93
C ALA A 129 -0.18 11.04 8.87
N MET A 130 0.76 10.10 8.68
CA MET A 130 2.17 10.43 8.50
C MET A 130 2.41 11.13 7.16
N GLY A 131 1.88 10.62 6.05
CA GLY A 131 1.99 11.28 4.74
C GLY A 131 1.40 12.68 4.76
N CYS A 132 0.14 12.81 5.20
CA CYS A 132 -0.54 14.10 5.37
C CYS A 132 0.26 15.07 6.27
N ALA A 133 0.87 14.57 7.35
CA ALA A 133 1.71 15.41 8.19
C ALA A 133 2.98 15.86 7.46
N VAL A 134 3.64 15.01 6.69
CA VAL A 134 4.79 15.41 5.86
C VAL A 134 4.37 16.45 4.82
N ASP A 135 3.23 16.24 4.16
CA ASP A 135 2.68 17.16 3.15
C ASP A 135 2.30 18.55 3.72
N ILE A 136 1.80 18.59 4.96
CA ILE A 136 1.54 19.86 5.65
C ILE A 136 2.87 20.51 6.07
N LEU A 137 3.81 19.74 6.61
CA LEU A 137 5.10 20.26 7.07
C LEU A 137 5.88 20.83 5.89
N LYS A 138 5.97 20.14 4.75
CA LYS A 138 6.70 20.63 3.57
C LYS A 138 6.20 22.00 3.14
N VAL A 139 4.88 22.20 3.05
CA VAL A 139 4.30 23.49 2.67
C VAL A 139 4.56 24.56 3.74
N GLN A 140 4.45 24.22 5.02
CA GLN A 140 4.69 25.19 6.10
C GLN A 140 6.13 25.72 6.10
N PHE A 141 7.11 24.84 5.88
CA PHE A 141 8.51 25.25 5.83
C PHE A 141 8.92 25.83 4.46
N ALA A 142 8.30 25.42 3.36
CA ALA A 142 8.53 25.99 2.03
C ALA A 142 8.00 27.43 1.91
N VAL A 143 6.88 27.75 2.56
CA VAL A 143 6.27 29.09 2.53
C VAL A 143 7.11 30.14 3.28
N GLU A 144 8.03 29.75 4.17
CA GLU A 144 9.00 30.67 4.75
C GLU A 144 10.08 31.13 3.75
N SER A 145 10.23 30.45 2.60
CA SER A 145 11.29 30.67 1.62
C SER A 145 10.87 31.40 0.33
N PHE A 146 9.58 31.39 -0.03
CA PHE A 146 9.02 32.08 -1.21
C PHE A 146 7.94 33.08 -0.79
N GLU A 147 8.05 34.33 -1.27
CA GLU A 147 7.14 35.46 -0.98
C GLU A 147 5.65 35.02 -0.94
N ALA A 148 5.11 34.99 0.27
CA ALA A 148 3.91 34.23 0.63
C ALA A 148 2.64 34.68 -0.10
N VAL A 149 2.05 33.76 -0.86
CA VAL A 149 0.64 33.87 -1.28
C VAL A 149 -0.24 33.71 -0.03
N ALA A 150 -0.93 34.77 0.36
CA ALA A 150 -1.83 34.76 1.51
C ALA A 150 -2.91 33.67 1.34
N GLY A 151 -3.01 32.77 2.33
CA GLY A 151 -4.01 31.69 2.37
C GLY A 151 -3.55 30.32 1.87
N LEU A 152 -2.35 30.20 1.29
CA LEU A 152 -1.85 28.93 0.74
C LEU A 152 -1.66 27.84 1.83
N PRO A 153 -1.08 28.12 3.02
CA PRO A 153 -0.98 27.12 4.09
C PRO A 153 -2.35 26.64 4.61
N GLU A 154 -3.34 27.54 4.68
CA GLU A 154 -4.69 27.22 5.15
C GLU A 154 -5.44 26.36 4.13
N SER A 155 -5.25 26.64 2.83
CA SER A 155 -5.81 25.81 1.77
C SER A 155 -5.23 24.41 1.76
N VAL A 156 -3.91 24.26 1.93
CA VAL A 156 -3.25 22.94 1.94
C VAL A 156 -3.70 22.13 3.15
N PHE A 157 -3.77 22.74 4.33
CA PHE A 157 -4.29 22.04 5.51
C PHE A 157 -5.71 21.51 5.30
N PHE A 158 -6.57 22.28 4.61
CA PHE A 158 -7.91 21.85 4.27
C PHE A 158 -7.94 20.74 3.21
N THR A 159 -7.16 20.87 2.14
CA THR A 159 -7.14 19.88 1.04
C THR A 159 -6.53 18.55 1.49
N GLU A 160 -5.41 18.59 2.20
CA GLU A 160 -4.74 17.38 2.71
C GLU A 160 -5.55 16.72 3.81
N GLY A 161 -6.13 17.50 4.73
CA GLY A 161 -7.01 16.97 5.77
C GLY A 161 -8.28 16.33 5.20
N PHE A 162 -8.83 16.91 4.12
CA PHE A 162 -9.97 16.35 3.41
C PHE A 162 -9.59 15.08 2.64
N ALA A 163 -8.44 15.08 1.94
CA ALA A 163 -7.90 13.91 1.25
C ALA A 163 -7.70 12.75 2.23
N PHE A 164 -6.96 12.97 3.33
CA PHE A 164 -6.77 12.01 4.41
C PHE A 164 -8.08 11.38 4.89
N LEU A 165 -9.10 12.20 5.16
CA LEU A 165 -10.38 11.69 5.66
C LEU A 165 -11.15 10.90 4.59
N ASN A 166 -11.15 11.36 3.35
CA ASN A 166 -11.72 10.64 2.22
C ASN A 166 -11.03 9.27 2.06
N ASP A 167 -9.71 9.27 1.99
CA ASP A 167 -8.87 8.10 1.82
C ASP A 167 -9.07 7.04 2.91
N VAL A 168 -9.09 7.46 4.18
CA VAL A 168 -9.38 6.56 5.30
C VAL A 168 -10.81 5.98 5.23
N LEU A 169 -11.80 6.79 4.87
CA LEU A 169 -13.21 6.37 4.88
C LEU A 169 -13.60 5.54 3.66
N PHE A 170 -13.09 5.87 2.48
CA PHE A 170 -13.44 5.18 1.25
C PHE A 170 -12.44 4.06 0.99
N SER A 171 -11.18 4.40 0.73
CA SER A 171 -10.15 3.44 0.35
C SER A 171 -9.78 2.52 1.51
N GLY A 172 -9.62 3.10 2.70
CA GLY A 172 -9.32 2.38 3.93
C GLY A 172 -10.40 1.37 4.32
N ILE A 173 -11.68 1.66 4.05
CA ILE A 173 -12.76 0.71 4.33
C ILE A 173 -12.88 -0.31 3.18
N LEU A 174 -13.03 0.18 1.95
CA LEU A 174 -13.44 -0.66 0.83
C LEU A 174 -12.30 -1.52 0.29
N PHE A 175 -11.10 -0.95 0.16
CA PHE A 175 -9.94 -1.63 -0.42
C PHE A 175 -8.96 -2.17 0.62
N CYS A 176 -8.99 -1.67 1.86
CA CYS A 176 -8.14 -2.19 2.92
C CYS A 176 -8.89 -3.10 3.91
N LEU A 177 -9.85 -2.55 4.67
CA LEU A 177 -10.54 -3.29 5.73
C LEU A 177 -11.26 -4.54 5.22
N LEU A 178 -12.10 -4.40 4.18
CA LEU A 178 -12.90 -5.52 3.68
C LEU A 178 -12.04 -6.68 3.15
N PRO A 179 -11.04 -6.46 2.28
CA PRO A 179 -10.17 -7.55 1.84
C PRO A 179 -9.36 -8.15 2.98
N THR A 180 -8.85 -7.36 3.93
CA THR A 180 -8.09 -7.89 5.07
C THR A 180 -8.97 -8.76 5.97
N LEU A 181 -10.20 -8.34 6.29
CA LEU A 181 -11.15 -9.14 7.08
C LEU A 181 -11.51 -10.48 6.41
N TYR A 182 -11.53 -10.50 5.08
CA TYR A 182 -11.80 -11.70 4.31
C TYR A 182 -10.57 -12.62 4.19
N LEU A 183 -9.41 -12.07 3.88
CA LEU A 183 -8.21 -12.83 3.53
C LEU A 183 -7.47 -13.36 4.76
N VAL A 184 -7.33 -12.57 5.83
CA VAL A 184 -6.53 -12.99 7.00
C VAL A 184 -7.04 -14.31 7.59
N PRO A 185 -8.34 -14.49 7.91
CA PRO A 185 -8.82 -15.75 8.47
C PRO A 185 -8.81 -16.90 7.45
N ARG A 186 -8.88 -16.59 6.14
CA ARG A 186 -8.96 -17.60 5.07
C ARG A 186 -7.61 -18.15 4.68
N LEU A 187 -6.56 -17.33 4.79
CA LEU A 187 -5.16 -17.69 4.49
C LEU A 187 -4.43 -18.24 5.71
N TYR A 188 -4.90 -17.91 6.92
CA TYR A 188 -4.38 -18.45 8.17
C TYR A 188 -4.31 -20.00 8.13
N ARG A 189 -3.14 -20.54 8.52
CA ARG A 189 -2.77 -21.96 8.46
C ARG A 189 -2.62 -22.57 7.06
N LYS A 190 -2.78 -21.79 5.99
CA LYS A 190 -2.59 -22.27 4.62
C LYS A 190 -1.24 -21.83 4.07
N ILE A 191 -0.90 -20.55 4.25
CA ILE A 191 0.31 -19.98 3.67
C ILE A 191 1.55 -20.20 4.56
N GLU A 192 1.38 -20.26 5.88
CA GLU A 192 2.49 -20.45 6.81
C GLU A 192 3.18 -21.82 6.66
N PRO A 193 2.44 -22.94 6.56
CA PRO A 193 3.05 -24.24 6.35
C PRO A 193 3.78 -24.36 5.01
N LEU A 194 3.31 -23.67 3.97
CA LEU A 194 3.95 -23.67 2.65
C LEU A 194 5.35 -23.03 2.69
N LEU A 195 5.56 -22.06 3.59
CA LEU A 195 6.86 -21.43 3.82
C LEU A 195 7.67 -22.15 4.93
N GLY A 196 7.25 -23.35 5.32
CA GLY A 196 7.90 -24.14 6.38
C GLY A 196 7.77 -23.52 7.77
N MET A 197 6.81 -22.63 7.98
CA MET A 197 6.58 -21.93 9.24
C MET A 197 5.40 -22.52 10.01
N LYS A 198 5.45 -22.39 11.34
CA LYS A 198 4.27 -22.65 12.16
C LYS A 198 3.32 -21.46 12.06
N PRO A 199 2.00 -21.70 11.96
CA PRO A 199 1.01 -20.62 11.98
C PRO A 199 1.17 -19.74 13.20
N ARG A 200 0.91 -18.45 13.03
CA ARG A 200 0.98 -17.47 14.12
C ARG A 200 -0.04 -17.81 15.20
N ASP A 201 0.37 -17.73 16.45
CA ASP A 201 -0.48 -17.99 17.60
C ASP A 201 -0.13 -17.01 18.72
N LYS A 202 -0.99 -16.91 19.75
CA LYS A 202 -0.84 -16.00 20.90
C LYS A 202 0.48 -16.17 21.64
N ASN A 203 1.11 -17.35 21.52
CA ASN A 203 2.39 -17.71 22.14
C ASN A 203 3.61 -17.56 21.19
N THR A 204 3.38 -17.31 19.90
CA THR A 204 4.43 -17.12 18.88
C THR A 204 4.77 -15.65 18.68
N VAL A 205 4.22 -14.76 19.51
CA VAL A 205 4.41 -13.31 19.41
C VAL A 205 5.88 -12.96 19.59
N LEU A 206 6.46 -12.32 18.57
CA LEU A 206 7.82 -11.79 18.59
C LEU A 206 7.94 -10.75 19.72
N GLY A 207 8.63 -11.09 20.81
CA GLY A 207 9.03 -10.12 21.85
C GLY A 207 7.91 -9.73 22.83
N GLU A 208 8.33 -9.67 24.10
CA GLU A 208 7.64 -9.26 25.34
C GLU A 208 6.23 -8.66 25.18
N ASP A 209 5.23 -9.38 25.71
CA ASP A 209 3.79 -9.15 25.99
C ASP A 209 3.04 -7.87 25.55
N LYS A 210 3.68 -6.75 25.24
CA LYS A 210 3.08 -5.47 24.89
C LYS A 210 3.13 -5.22 23.39
N VAL A 211 1.94 -5.07 22.79
CA VAL A 211 1.72 -4.63 21.40
C VAL A 211 2.48 -3.32 21.12
N PHE A 212 2.49 -2.42 22.11
CA PHE A 212 3.27 -1.18 22.12
C PHE A 212 4.37 -1.28 23.16
N SER A 213 5.54 -1.79 22.75
CA SER A 213 6.75 -1.59 23.53
C SER A 213 7.23 -0.16 23.31
N ALA A 214 7.75 0.50 24.35
CA ALA A 214 8.34 1.83 24.23
C ALA A 214 9.38 1.91 23.09
N LYS A 215 10.09 0.80 22.85
CA LYS A 215 11.04 0.67 21.72
C LYS A 215 10.37 0.83 20.35
N VAL A 216 9.18 0.25 20.16
CA VAL A 216 8.44 0.35 18.89
C VAL A 216 8.03 1.79 18.65
N VAL A 217 7.46 2.44 19.67
CA VAL A 217 7.02 3.84 19.56
C VAL A 217 8.21 4.75 19.27
N ILE A 218 9.32 4.61 20.00
CA ILE A 218 10.53 5.41 19.77
C ILE A 218 11.08 5.16 18.35
N LEU A 219 11.16 3.91 17.90
CA LEU A 219 11.67 3.58 16.57
C LEU A 219 10.77 4.15 15.46
N SER A 220 9.45 4.09 15.64
CA SER A 220 8.49 4.69 14.71
C SER A 220 8.61 6.21 14.67
N ILE A 221 8.78 6.88 15.81
CA ILE A 221 9.01 8.33 15.86
C ILE A 221 10.33 8.70 15.17
N VAL A 222 11.42 7.98 15.47
CA VAL A 222 12.72 8.22 14.83
C VAL A 222 12.63 7.99 13.31
N GLY A 223 11.96 6.91 12.88
CA GLY A 223 11.73 6.64 11.47
C GLY A 223 10.90 7.73 10.80
N PHE A 224 9.86 8.23 11.45
CA PHE A 224 9.03 9.32 10.92
C PHE A 224 9.81 10.64 10.82
N VAL A 225 10.61 10.99 11.83
CA VAL A 225 11.52 12.15 11.74
C VAL A 225 12.51 11.98 10.59
N GLY A 226 13.03 10.77 10.37
CA GLY A 226 13.85 10.45 9.20
C GLY A 226 13.11 10.67 7.89
N ALA A 227 11.85 10.25 7.79
CA ALA A 227 11.01 10.44 6.62
C ALA A 227 10.84 11.93 6.28
N VAL A 228 10.47 12.73 7.28
CA VAL A 228 10.36 14.20 7.16
C VAL A 228 11.68 14.81 6.68
N LEU A 229 12.82 14.40 7.25
CA LEU A 229 14.13 14.91 6.83
C LEU A 229 14.49 14.54 5.40
N PHE A 230 14.19 13.31 4.96
CA PHE A 230 14.45 12.88 3.59
C PHE A 230 13.61 13.65 2.58
N GLU A 231 12.35 13.90 2.89
CA GLU A 231 11.48 14.72 2.04
C GLU A 231 12.00 16.15 1.93
N PHE A 232 12.37 16.79 3.05
CA PHE A 232 12.99 18.11 3.03
C PHE A 232 14.31 18.15 2.25
N MET A 233 15.13 17.10 2.34
CA MET A 233 16.36 17.01 1.57
C MET A 233 16.06 16.97 0.07
N SER A 234 15.02 16.23 -0.34
CA SER A 234 14.59 16.16 -1.73
C SER A 234 14.09 17.51 -2.25
N GLU A 235 13.29 18.22 -1.44
CA GLU A 235 12.74 19.53 -1.79
C GLU A 235 13.81 20.62 -1.95
N VAL A 236 14.88 20.56 -1.15
CA VAL A 236 16.04 21.47 -1.27
C VAL A 236 16.99 21.05 -2.43
N GLY A 237 16.64 20.01 -3.19
CA GLY A 237 17.38 19.55 -4.37
C GLY A 237 18.55 18.61 -4.06
N ILE A 238 18.62 18.06 -2.85
CA ILE A 238 19.61 17.05 -2.47
C ILE A 238 19.08 15.67 -2.87
N ASN A 239 19.00 15.40 -4.17
CA ASN A 239 18.73 14.08 -4.70
C ASN A 239 20.05 13.40 -5.07
N PHE A 240 20.44 12.37 -4.30
CA PHE A 240 21.70 11.65 -4.56
C PHE A 240 21.65 10.79 -5.83
N ILE A 241 20.46 10.28 -6.18
CA ILE A 241 20.19 9.46 -7.35
C ILE A 241 18.76 9.77 -7.81
N ASP A 242 18.61 10.48 -8.91
CA ASP A 242 17.37 10.68 -9.65
C ASP A 242 17.40 9.78 -10.89
N TRP A 243 16.28 9.12 -11.19
CA TRP A 243 16.18 8.33 -12.42
C TRP A 243 14.82 8.54 -13.07
N GLU A 244 14.85 9.23 -14.20
CA GLU A 244 13.72 9.40 -15.09
C GLU A 244 13.91 8.60 -16.37
N ALA A 245 12.86 7.89 -16.78
CA ALA A 245 12.88 7.10 -18.00
C ALA A 245 12.57 7.97 -19.24
N GLU A 246 13.58 8.32 -20.05
CA GLU A 246 13.38 9.03 -21.33
C GLU A 246 12.39 8.32 -22.29
N TRP A 247 12.20 7.00 -22.15
CA TRP A 247 11.28 6.23 -22.98
C TRP A 247 9.82 6.36 -22.56
N ALA A 248 9.52 6.71 -21.30
CA ALA A 248 8.15 6.80 -20.79
C ALA A 248 7.38 7.98 -21.40
N GLU A 249 8.07 9.10 -21.66
CA GLU A 249 7.50 10.28 -22.35
C GLU A 249 7.67 10.24 -23.87
N SER A 250 8.34 9.22 -24.41
CA SER A 250 8.59 9.16 -25.85
C SER A 250 7.28 9.03 -26.62
N MET A 251 7.11 9.87 -27.66
CA MET A 251 5.92 9.86 -28.52
C MET A 251 5.61 8.48 -29.11
N GLY A 252 6.64 7.63 -29.26
CA GLY A 252 6.50 6.22 -29.67
C GLY A 252 5.91 5.31 -28.60
N ALA A 253 6.31 5.42 -27.34
CA ALA A 253 5.77 4.62 -26.24
C ALA A 253 4.29 4.95 -25.95
N VAL A 254 3.94 6.24 -26.02
CA VAL A 254 2.55 6.70 -25.94
C VAL A 254 1.72 6.15 -27.11
N GLY A 255 2.27 6.16 -28.33
CA GLY A 255 1.60 5.57 -29.49
C GLY A 255 1.37 4.06 -29.38
N ILE A 256 2.37 3.31 -28.87
CA ILE A 256 2.28 1.86 -28.70
C ILE A 256 1.29 1.47 -27.60
N SER A 257 1.31 2.17 -26.46
CA SER A 257 0.37 1.92 -25.35
C SER A 257 -1.07 2.25 -25.75
N MET A 258 -1.28 3.32 -26.52
CA MET A 258 -2.61 3.70 -27.03
C MET A 258 -3.15 2.67 -28.05
N LEU A 259 -2.29 2.14 -28.93
CA LEU A 259 -2.65 1.04 -29.83
C LEU A 259 -3.00 -0.25 -29.07
N ALA A 260 -2.21 -0.60 -28.05
CA ALA A 260 -2.47 -1.77 -27.21
C ALA A 260 -3.82 -1.63 -26.47
N ALA A 261 -4.10 -0.46 -25.89
CA ALA A 261 -5.37 -0.17 -25.23
C ALA A 261 -6.56 -0.29 -26.20
N LEU A 262 -6.44 0.22 -27.42
CA LEU A 262 -7.46 0.10 -28.46
C LEU A 262 -7.76 -1.36 -28.82
N VAL A 263 -6.73 -2.18 -28.98
CA VAL A 263 -6.89 -3.62 -29.28
C VAL A 263 -7.61 -4.33 -28.14
N ILE A 264 -7.23 -4.06 -26.89
CA ILE A 264 -7.87 -4.66 -25.71
C ILE A 264 -9.35 -4.25 -25.63
N ALA A 265 -9.66 -2.97 -25.86
CA ALA A 265 -11.04 -2.46 -25.86
C ALA A 265 -11.90 -3.16 -26.93
N LEU A 266 -11.37 -3.35 -28.14
CA LEU A 266 -12.06 -4.07 -29.22
C LEU A 266 -12.30 -5.54 -28.88
N LEU A 267 -11.34 -6.20 -28.23
CA LEU A 267 -11.50 -7.58 -27.77
C LEU A 267 -12.60 -7.70 -26.70
N ILE A 268 -12.61 -6.80 -25.72
CA ILE A 268 -13.64 -6.74 -24.68
C ILE A 268 -15.01 -6.48 -25.30
N PHE A 269 -15.11 -5.51 -26.21
CA PHE A 269 -16.36 -5.19 -26.90
C PHE A 269 -16.90 -6.37 -27.70
N ASN A 270 -16.04 -7.07 -28.45
CA ASN A 270 -16.41 -8.28 -29.19
C ASN A 270 -16.83 -9.41 -28.25
N PHE A 271 -16.19 -9.56 -27.10
CA PHE A 271 -16.55 -10.54 -26.10
C PHE A 271 -17.92 -10.24 -25.46
N MET A 272 -18.18 -8.97 -25.13
CA MET A 272 -19.50 -8.52 -24.63
C MET A 272 -20.59 -8.73 -25.67
N LYS A 273 -20.34 -8.41 -26.95
CA LYS A 273 -21.29 -8.63 -28.05
C LYS A 273 -21.62 -10.11 -28.25
N LYS A 274 -20.60 -10.99 -28.19
CA LYS A 274 -20.80 -12.45 -28.26
C LYS A 274 -21.63 -12.97 -27.09
N ARG A 275 -21.38 -12.49 -25.86
CA ARG A 275 -22.19 -12.86 -24.68
C ARG A 275 -23.63 -12.36 -24.78
N ALA A 276 -23.84 -11.13 -25.23
CA ALA A 276 -25.18 -10.58 -25.44
C ALA A 276 -25.98 -11.39 -26.48
N ALA A 277 -25.33 -11.82 -27.56
CA ALA A 277 -25.95 -12.67 -28.57
C ALA A 277 -26.30 -14.07 -28.03
N MET A 278 -25.45 -14.68 -27.21
CA MET A 278 -25.76 -15.99 -26.60
C MET A 278 -26.95 -15.92 -25.64
N ASN A 279 -27.04 -14.88 -24.81
CA ASN A 279 -28.16 -14.70 -23.88
C ASN A 279 -29.52 -14.49 -24.59
N GLN A 280 -29.53 -13.89 -25.79
CA GLN A 280 -30.74 -13.75 -26.60
C GLN A 280 -31.15 -15.07 -27.26
N THR A 281 -30.19 -15.95 -27.54
CA THR A 281 -30.46 -17.26 -28.18
C THR A 281 -31.05 -18.25 -27.17
N GLU A 282 -30.62 -18.20 -25.90
CA GLU A 282 -31.18 -19.02 -24.81
C GLU A 282 -32.61 -18.62 -24.41
N GLN A 283 -33.00 -17.34 -24.59
CA GLN A 283 -34.37 -16.90 -24.35
C GLN A 283 -35.34 -17.23 -25.50
N GLY A 284 -34.83 -17.42 -26.73
CA GLY A 284 -35.62 -17.76 -27.91
C GLY A 284 -35.94 -19.25 -28.08
N SER A 285 -35.18 -20.16 -27.45
CA SER A 285 -35.41 -21.61 -27.51
C SER A 285 -36.34 -22.16 -26.42
N GLY A 286 -36.75 -21.33 -25.45
CA GLY A 286 -37.69 -21.70 -24.37
C GLY A 286 -39.17 -21.46 -24.68
N GLN A 287 -39.55 -21.14 -25.92
CA GLN A 287 -40.93 -20.86 -26.33
C GLN A 287 -41.44 -21.70 -27.51
N ILE A 288 -40.80 -22.84 -27.80
CA ILE A 288 -41.38 -23.83 -28.70
C ILE A 288 -41.44 -25.17 -27.96
N ASP A 289 -42.45 -25.30 -27.11
CA ASP A 289 -43.13 -26.55 -26.73
C ASP A 289 -44.61 -26.22 -26.50
#